data_AF-A0A7V0MZB2-F1
#
_entry.id   AF-A0A7V0MZB2-F1
#
_cell.length_a   1.000
_cell.length_b   1.000
_cell.length_c   1.000
_cell.angle_alpha   90.00
_cell.angle_beta   90.00
_cell.angle_gamma   90.00
#
_symmetry.space_group_name_H-M   'P 1'
#
loop_
_entity.id
_entity.type
_entity.pdbx_description
1 polymer ?
#
loop_
_entity_poly.entity_id
_entity_poly.type
_entity_poly.pdbx_seq_one_letter_code
_entity_poly.pdbx_strand_id
1 'polypeptide(L)'
;MNIYLFAFLAMVFWGLAPVFGKIGLTKVSPLIGLYVRTFVIAVILLVYGTLSGQIKGLGYVSKTDILYLTGEAVCASLLGHLAYFFALKYGAASRVVPFIAAYPLVTFLVSISFLGESLTWTK
;
A
#
# COMPACT_ATOMS: atom_id res chain seq x y z
N MET A 1 19.17 0.50 -13.35
CA MET A 1 17.94 -0.12 -12.79
C MET A 1 16.75 0.52 -13.48
N ASN A 2 15.92 -0.24 -14.22
CA ASN A 2 14.84 0.33 -15.02
C ASN A 2 13.59 0.57 -14.15
N ILE A 3 13.27 1.84 -13.86
CA ILE A 3 12.11 2.23 -13.04
C ILE A 3 10.78 1.70 -13.62
N TYR A 4 10.66 1.65 -14.94
CA TYR A 4 9.45 1.20 -15.61
C TYR A 4 9.20 -0.30 -15.42
N LEU A 5 10.24 -1.10 -15.22
CA LEU A 5 10.09 -2.53 -14.93
C LEU A 5 9.43 -2.74 -13.55
N PHE A 6 9.88 -2.02 -12.53
CA PHE A 6 9.28 -2.13 -11.20
C PHE A 6 7.87 -1.53 -11.15
N ALA A 7 7.65 -0.41 -11.85
CA ALA A 7 6.31 0.17 -11.98
C ALA A 7 5.34 -0.80 -12.68
N PHE A 8 5.78 -1.46 -13.74
CA PHE A 8 4.98 -2.48 -14.43
C PHE A 8 4.66 -3.67 -13.53
N LEU A 9 5.66 -4.18 -12.80
CA LEU A 9 5.46 -5.29 -11.88
C LEU A 9 4.48 -4.91 -10.75
N ALA A 10 4.62 -3.71 -10.19
CA ALA A 10 3.70 -3.17 -9.20
C ALA A 10 2.28 -3.07 -9.76
N MET A 11 2.11 -2.52 -10.97
CA MET A 11 0.81 -2.42 -11.65
C MET A 11 0.14 -3.78 -11.83
N VAL A 12 0.88 -4.80 -12.27
CA VAL A 12 0.36 -6.17 -12.44
C VAL A 12 -0.14 -6.73 -11.11
N PHE A 13 0.68 -6.70 -10.05
CA PHE A 13 0.28 -7.25 -8.75
C PHE A 13 -0.83 -6.43 -8.08
N TRP A 14 -0.83 -5.11 -8.21
CA TRP A 14 -1.91 -4.25 -7.73
C TRP A 14 -3.21 -4.42 -8.52
N GLY A 15 -3.15 -4.87 -9.78
CA GLY A 15 -4.32 -5.26 -10.55
C GLY A 15 -4.90 -6.62 -10.14
N LEU A 16 -4.04 -7.58 -9.76
CA LEU A 16 -4.45 -8.92 -9.33
C LEU A 16 -4.97 -8.95 -7.88
N ALA A 17 -4.34 -8.18 -6.98
CA ALA A 17 -4.67 -8.18 -5.55
C ALA A 17 -6.17 -7.90 -5.22
N PRO A 18 -6.87 -6.96 -5.88
CA PRO A 18 -8.30 -6.74 -5.69
C PRO A 18 -9.16 -7.96 -5.98
N VAL A 19 -8.77 -8.81 -6.94
CA VAL A 19 -9.50 -10.04 -7.28
C VAL A 19 -9.44 -11.02 -6.12
N PHE A 20 -8.23 -11.29 -5.61
CA PHE A 20 -8.05 -12.16 -4.43
C PHE A 20 -8.72 -11.57 -3.18
N GLY A 21 -8.59 -10.27 -2.95
CA GLY A 21 -9.23 -9.58 -1.84
C GLY A 21 -10.76 -9.70 -1.88
N LYS A 22 -11.36 -9.50 -3.06
CA LYS A 22 -12.81 -9.64 -3.25
C LYS A 22 -13.28 -11.06 -2.94
N ILE A 23 -12.59 -12.07 -3.47
CA ILE A 23 -12.90 -13.49 -3.22
C ILE A 23 -12.76 -13.81 -1.73
N GLY A 24 -11.65 -13.40 -1.10
CA GLY A 24 -11.37 -13.66 0.30
C GLY A 24 -12.38 -13.02 1.27
N LEU A 25 -12.93 -11.86 0.92
CA LEU A 25 -13.89 -11.11 1.75
C LEU A 25 -15.34 -11.63 1.68
N THR A 26 -15.62 -12.65 0.87
CA THR A 26 -16.98 -13.18 0.66
C THR A 26 -17.64 -13.60 1.98
N LYS A 27 -16.91 -14.32 2.84
CA LYS A 27 -17.43 -14.89 4.10
C LYS A 27 -16.91 -14.23 5.37
N VAL A 28 -16.01 -13.25 5.26
CA VAL A 28 -15.36 -12.62 6.42
C VAL A 28 -15.53 -11.11 6.40
N SER A 29 -15.52 -10.46 7.55
CA SER A 29 -15.59 -8.98 7.61
C SER A 29 -14.32 -8.34 7.03
N PRO A 30 -14.39 -7.12 6.50
CA PRO A 30 -13.22 -6.37 6.02
C PRO A 30 -12.09 -6.29 7.05
N LEU A 31 -12.42 -6.06 8.32
CA LEU A 31 -11.44 -5.98 9.41
C LEU A 31 -10.74 -7.32 9.65
N ILE A 32 -11.47 -8.44 9.66
CA ILE A 32 -10.87 -9.78 9.79
C ILE A 32 -9.97 -10.07 8.59
N GLY A 33 -10.43 -9.77 7.36
CA GLY A 33 -9.60 -9.93 6.16
C GLY A 33 -8.31 -9.11 6.21
N LEU A 34 -8.39 -7.89 6.74
CA LEU A 34 -7.23 -7.03 6.97
C LEU A 34 -6.26 -7.64 8.00
N TYR A 35 -6.76 -8.15 9.12
CA TYR A 35 -5.90 -8.83 10.11
C TYR A 35 -5.16 -10.02 9.51
N VAL A 36 -5.88 -10.91 8.82
CA VAL A 36 -5.29 -12.12 8.24
C VAL A 36 -4.19 -11.77 7.25
N ARG A 37 -4.45 -10.88 6.29
CA ARG A 37 -3.43 -10.54 5.28
C ARG A 37 -2.22 -9.84 5.88
N THR A 38 -2.42 -8.94 6.85
CA THR A 38 -1.32 -8.18 7.49
C THR A 38 -0.45 -9.13 8.30
N PHE A 39 -1.06 -10.07 9.02
CA PHE A 39 -0.31 -11.09 9.76
C PHE A 39 0.51 -11.99 8.83
N VAL A 40 -0.11 -12.49 7.75
CA VAL A 40 0.59 -13.34 6.77
C VAL A 40 1.79 -12.62 6.15
N ILE A 41 1.64 -11.38 5.69
CA ILE A 41 2.76 -10.65 5.10
C ILE A 41 3.83 -10.28 6.13
N ALA A 42 3.45 -9.96 7.37
CA ALA A 42 4.40 -9.68 8.44
C ALA A 42 5.30 -10.89 8.74
N VAL A 43 4.73 -12.10 8.79
CA VAL A 43 5.50 -13.34 8.95
C VAL A 43 6.46 -13.55 7.77
N ILE A 44 5.98 -13.38 6.53
CA ILE A 44 6.82 -13.54 5.33
C ILE A 44 7.99 -12.55 5.35
N LEU A 45 7.74 -11.28 5.67
CA LEU A 45 8.77 -10.24 5.74
C LEU A 45 9.78 -10.52 6.86
N LEU A 46 9.32 -11.02 8.01
CA LEU A 46 10.20 -11.39 9.11
C LEU A 46 11.14 -12.53 8.70
N VAL A 47 10.61 -13.59 8.07
CA VAL A 47 11.41 -14.72 7.57
C VAL A 47 12.41 -14.23 6.52
N TYR A 48 11.95 -13.51 5.51
CA TYR A 48 12.82 -12.99 4.45
C TYR A 48 13.91 -12.05 4.99
N GLY A 49 13.55 -11.13 5.89
CA GLY A 49 14.48 -10.19 6.52
C GLY A 49 15.53 -10.89 7.38
N THR A 50 15.15 -11.99 8.03
CA THR A 50 16.07 -12.83 8.82
C THR A 50 17.03 -13.59 7.91
N LEU A 51 16.51 -14.26 6.88
CA LEU A 51 17.32 -15.05 5.93
C LEU A 51 18.27 -14.18 5.09
N SER A 52 17.85 -12.97 4.72
CA SER A 52 18.67 -12.02 3.97
C SER A 52 19.69 -11.26 4.84
N GLY A 53 19.63 -11.40 6.18
CA GLY A 53 20.47 -10.67 7.13
C GLY A 53 20.13 -9.18 7.25
N GLN A 54 19.14 -8.68 6.49
CA GLN A 54 18.75 -7.27 6.47
C GLN A 54 18.04 -6.81 7.73
N ILE A 55 17.56 -7.73 8.58
CA ILE A 55 16.92 -7.39 9.85
C ILE A 55 17.85 -6.57 10.77
N LYS A 56 19.18 -6.70 10.62
CA LYS A 56 20.17 -5.88 11.33
C LYS A 56 20.09 -4.39 10.95
N GLY A 57 19.56 -4.09 9.75
CA GLY A 57 19.31 -2.75 9.25
C GLY A 57 18.34 -1.94 10.11
N LEU A 58 17.45 -2.61 10.85
CA LEU A 58 16.47 -1.97 11.73
C LEU A 58 17.12 -1.14 12.84
N GLY A 59 18.33 -1.49 13.27
CA GLY A 59 19.07 -0.73 14.30
C GLY A 59 19.56 0.64 13.85
N TYR A 60 19.59 0.91 12.55
CA TYR A 60 20.06 2.19 11.99
C TYR A 60 18.93 3.15 11.63
N VAL A 61 17.66 2.74 11.81
CA VAL A 61 16.50 3.56 11.47
C VAL A 61 16.34 4.67 12.51
N SER A 62 16.33 5.93 12.06
CA SER A 62 16.21 7.06 12.98
C SER A 62 14.79 7.19 13.54
N LYS A 63 14.62 7.90 14.67
CA LYS A 63 13.28 8.18 15.24
C LYS A 63 12.38 8.93 14.27
N THR A 64 12.96 9.82 13.47
CA THR A 64 12.25 10.61 12.46
C THR A 64 11.75 9.70 11.32
N ASP A 65 12.59 8.77 10.87
CA ASP A 65 12.17 7.80 9.83
C ASP A 65 11.05 6.90 10.34
N ILE A 66 11.15 6.43 11.60
CA ILE A 66 10.08 5.65 12.24
C ILE A 66 8.78 6.44 12.28
N LEU A 67 8.82 7.74 12.60
CA LEU A 67 7.63 8.59 12.64
C LEU A 67 6.96 8.69 11.26
N TYR A 68 7.72 8.98 10.21
CA TYR A 68 7.18 9.08 8.85
C TYR A 68 6.66 7.74 8.33
N LEU A 69 7.39 6.64 8.57
CA LEU A 69 6.95 5.29 8.21
C LEU A 69 5.71 4.85 8.99
N THR A 70 5.59 5.25 10.26
CA THR A 70 4.37 4.99 11.05
C THR A 70 3.18 5.76 10.50
N GLY A 71 3.36 7.03 10.16
CA GLY A 71 2.32 7.84 9.53
C GLY A 71 1.86 7.24 8.19
N GLU A 72 2.81 6.82 7.35
CA GLU A 72 2.53 6.10 6.10
C GLU A 72 1.73 4.82 6.37
N ALA A 73 2.17 3.98 7.31
CA ALA A 73 1.51 2.73 7.64
C ALA A 73 0.09 2.94 8.17
N VAL A 74 -0.16 3.99 8.97
CA VAL A 74 -1.52 4.33 9.44
C VAL A 74 -2.41 4.74 8.26
N CYS A 75 -1.92 5.63 7.39
CA CYS A 75 -2.69 6.13 6.25
C CYS A 75 -2.96 5.04 5.21
N ALA A 76 -1.92 4.33 4.76
CA ALA A 76 -2.05 3.31 3.72
C ALA A 76 -2.57 1.99 4.28
N SER A 77 -1.94 1.48 5.34
CA SER A 77 -2.15 0.10 5.78
C SER A 77 -3.31 -0.12 6.75
N LEU A 78 -3.59 0.84 7.62
CA LEU A 78 -4.73 0.76 8.54
C LEU A 78 -5.97 1.40 7.92
N LEU A 79 -5.98 2.72 7.75
CA LEU A 79 -7.18 3.46 7.34
C LEU A 79 -7.54 3.22 5.88
N GLY A 80 -6.58 3.43 4.97
CA GLY A 80 -6.77 3.32 3.53
C GLY A 80 -7.18 1.90 3.13
N HIS A 81 -6.44 0.89 3.57
CA HIS A 81 -6.79 -0.48 3.28
C HIS A 81 -8.08 -0.98 3.93
N LEU A 82 -8.43 -0.52 5.13
CA LEU A 82 -9.71 -0.87 5.74
C LEU A 82 -10.86 -0.29 4.90
N ALA A 83 -10.82 1.00 4.57
CA ALA A 83 -11.79 1.65 3.70
C ALA A 83 -11.87 0.98 2.32
N TYR A 84 -10.72 0.65 1.72
CA TYR A 84 -10.61 -0.11 0.48
C TYR A 84 -11.28 -1.48 0.59
N PHE A 85 -11.08 -2.22 1.68
CA PHE A 85 -11.70 -3.55 1.86
C PHE A 85 -13.21 -3.47 2.08
N PHE A 86 -13.70 -2.43 2.75
CA PHE A 86 -15.13 -2.13 2.77
C PHE A 86 -15.65 -1.88 1.36
N ALA A 87 -15.04 -0.95 0.62
CA ALA A 87 -15.45 -0.63 -0.75
C ALA A 87 -15.40 -1.87 -1.66
N LEU A 88 -14.35 -2.68 -1.56
CA LEU A 88 -14.17 -3.90 -2.35
C LEU A 88 -15.21 -4.95 -1.98
N LYS A 89 -15.52 -5.14 -0.68
CA LYS A 89 -16.53 -6.12 -0.26
C LYS A 89 -17.91 -5.79 -0.82
N TYR A 90 -18.35 -4.54 -0.71
CA TYR A 90 -19.70 -4.13 -1.09
C TYR A 90 -19.83 -3.64 -2.54
N GLY A 91 -18.73 -3.26 -3.20
CA GLY A 91 -18.69 -2.78 -4.58
C GLY A 91 -18.12 -3.78 -5.58
N ALA A 92 -18.31 -3.55 -6.87
CA ALA A 92 -17.65 -4.34 -7.91
C ALA A 92 -16.18 -3.93 -8.01
N ALA A 93 -15.25 -4.89 -8.06
CA ALA A 93 -13.81 -4.60 -8.19
C ALA A 93 -13.51 -3.74 -9.43
N SER A 94 -14.21 -3.99 -10.55
CA SER A 94 -14.12 -3.21 -11.78
C SER A 94 -14.53 -1.73 -11.66
N ARG A 95 -15.27 -1.35 -10.60
CA ARG A 95 -15.63 0.04 -10.30
C ARG A 95 -14.76 0.63 -9.20
N VAL A 96 -14.51 -0.14 -8.15
CA VAL A 96 -13.74 0.31 -6.98
C VAL A 96 -12.28 0.59 -7.33
N VAL A 97 -11.66 -0.30 -8.11
CA VAL A 97 -10.23 -0.19 -8.42
C VAL A 97 -9.91 1.05 -9.27
N PRO A 98 -10.61 1.32 -10.40
CA PRO A 98 -10.37 2.55 -11.15
C PRO A 98 -10.70 3.82 -10.37
N PHE A 99 -11.72 3.80 -9.51
CA PHE A 99 -12.06 4.94 -8.68
C PHE A 99 -10.94 5.28 -7.70
N ILE A 100 -10.39 4.27 -7.01
CA ILE A 100 -9.28 4.48 -6.07
C ILE A 100 -7.99 4.88 -6.81
N ALA A 101 -7.79 4.41 -8.04
CA ALA A 101 -6.65 4.77 -8.87
C ALA A 101 -6.54 6.28 -9.18
N ALA A 102 -7.52 7.10 -8.80
CA ALA A 102 -7.44 8.56 -8.82
C ALA A 102 -6.61 9.16 -7.66
N TYR A 103 -6.19 8.36 -6.66
CA TYR A 103 -5.37 8.83 -5.53
C TYR A 103 -4.08 9.59 -5.91
N PRO A 104 -3.42 9.37 -7.07
CA PRO A 104 -2.27 10.18 -7.46
C PRO A 104 -2.57 11.68 -7.54
N LEU A 105 -3.83 12.08 -7.78
CA LEU A 105 -4.25 13.48 -7.69
C LEU A 105 -4.11 14.02 -6.25
N VAL A 106 -4.47 13.21 -5.25
CA VAL A 106 -4.27 13.57 -3.84
C VAL A 106 -2.78 13.65 -3.53
N THR A 107 -1.99 12.67 -3.99
CA THR A 107 -0.53 12.69 -3.83
C THR A 107 0.08 13.95 -4.44
N PHE A 108 -0.33 14.33 -5.64
CA PHE A 108 0.13 15.53 -6.33
C PHE A 108 -0.18 16.81 -5.55
N LEU A 109 -1.40 16.96 -5.04
CA LEU A 109 -1.77 18.13 -4.24
C LEU A 109 -0.97 18.21 -2.92
N VAL A 110 -0.79 17.07 -2.26
CA VAL A 110 -0.01 16.97 -1.02
C VAL A 110 1.48 17.20 -1.29
N SER A 111 2.03 16.71 -2.41
CA SER A 111 3.46 16.88 -2.73
C SER A 111 3.82 18.33 -3.02
N ILE A 112 2.95 19.08 -3.72
CA ILE A 112 3.12 20.52 -3.89
C ILE A 112 3.08 21.23 -2.53
N SER A 113 2.11 20.88 -1.68
CA SER A 113 1.86 21.59 -0.43
C SER A 113 2.91 21.30 0.65
N PHE A 114 3.37 20.06 0.77
CA PHE A 114 4.24 19.60 1.87
C PHE A 114 5.69 19.36 1.44
N LEU A 115 5.94 18.92 0.20
CA LEU A 115 7.29 18.65 -0.30
C LEU A 115 7.85 19.81 -1.12
N GLY A 116 7.04 20.83 -1.43
CA GLY A 116 7.44 22.00 -2.20
C GLY A 116 7.78 21.67 -3.66
N GLU A 117 7.20 20.59 -4.21
CA GLU A 117 7.40 20.23 -5.60
C GLU A 117 6.87 21.33 -6.53
N SER A 118 7.69 21.74 -7.50
CA SER A 118 7.31 22.78 -8.46
C SER A 118 6.51 22.20 -9.63
N LEU A 119 5.40 22.87 -9.93
CA LEU A 119 4.62 22.65 -11.14
C LEU A 119 5.47 23.03 -12.35
N THR A 120 5.98 22.02 -13.05
CA THR A 120 6.64 22.18 -14.34
C THR A 120 5.75 21.61 -15.42
N TRP A 121 5.31 22.46 -16.36
CA TRP A 121 4.39 22.09 -17.45
C TRP A 121 5.02 21.16 -18.51
N THR A 122 6.30 20.81 -18.35
CA THR A 122 7.13 20.14 -19.38
C THR A 122 7.72 18.80 -18.91
N LYS A 123 7.15 18.15 -17.89
CA LYS A 123 7.52 16.78 -17.51
C LYS A 123 6.62 15.75 -18.15
#